data_AF-A0A1V4ZF25-F1
#
_entry.id   AF-A0A1V4ZF25-F1
#
_cell.length_a   1.000
_cell.length_b   1.000
_cell.length_c   1.000
_cell.angle_alpha   90.00
_cell.angle_beta   90.00
_cell.angle_gamma   90.00
#
_symmetry.space_group_name_H-M   'P 1'
#
loop_
_entity.id
_entity.type
_entity.pdbx_description
1 polymer ?
#
loop_
_entity_poly.entity_id
_entity_poly.type
_entity_poly.pdbx_seq_one_letter_code
_entity_poly.pdbx_strand_id
1 'polypeptide(L)'
;MKILPPLLLLLLVLAVLATGTIESGMRPPSDMKNAGIVDRIIAELNWEINGLTRPFATACNSPVFSGYELLMSSGESSKDLDHCIQFVAVQAGDTAQCEGIERGAPRTKCYCLIASKKNDPAICDQVPATDDMQAYLKIDCLWEVAIKNNNPAACDAMGNEKISRMFIGEMSRQTCRQRLASGQGVGESTL
;
A
#
# COMPACT_ATOMS: atom_id res chain seq x y z
N MET A 1 -29.13 -18.79 17.16
CA MET A 1 -28.67 -17.38 17.17
C MET A 1 -29.73 -16.56 17.89
N LYS A 2 -29.47 -16.13 19.13
CA LYS A 2 -30.42 -15.31 19.90
C LYS A 2 -30.14 -13.84 19.59
N ILE A 3 -31.06 -13.21 18.87
CA ILE A 3 -31.02 -11.78 18.56
C ILE A 3 -31.21 -11.05 19.89
N LEU A 4 -30.21 -10.27 20.29
CA LEU A 4 -30.30 -9.42 21.48
C LEU A 4 -31.40 -8.37 21.26
N PRO A 5 -32.32 -8.14 22.22
CA PRO A 5 -33.39 -7.18 22.03
C PRO A 5 -32.80 -5.76 21.88
N PRO A 6 -33.37 -4.92 21.00
CA PRO A 6 -32.82 -3.60 20.66
C PRO A 6 -32.67 -2.66 21.87
N LEU A 7 -33.46 -2.88 22.94
CA LEU A 7 -33.30 -2.15 24.21
C LEU A 7 -31.96 -2.43 24.91
N LEU A 8 -31.41 -3.64 24.79
CA LEU A 8 -30.14 -3.99 25.44
C LEU A 8 -28.95 -3.32 24.74
N LEU A 9 -29.06 -3.15 23.41
CA LEU A 9 -28.07 -2.40 22.63
C LEU A 9 -28.09 -0.91 23.00
N LEU A 10 -29.30 -0.34 23.17
CA LEU A 10 -29.48 1.05 23.60
C LEU A 10 -28.92 1.28 25.02
N LEU A 11 -29.12 0.33 25.93
CA LEU A 11 -28.59 0.39 27.30
C LEU A 11 -27.06 0.28 27.33
N LEU A 12 -26.44 -0.54 26.47
CA LEU A 12 -24.99 -0.61 26.34
C LEU A 12 -24.40 0.71 25.81
N VAL A 13 -25.05 1.33 24.81
CA VAL A 13 -24.62 2.63 24.29
C VAL A 13 -24.75 3.73 25.34
N LEU A 14 -25.86 3.75 26.09
CA LEU A 14 -26.05 4.71 27.18
C LEU A 14 -25.07 4.49 28.35
N ALA A 15 -24.71 3.24 28.65
CA ALA A 15 -23.71 2.92 29.67
C ALA A 15 -22.31 3.43 29.30
N VAL A 16 -21.90 3.28 28.03
CA VAL A 16 -20.63 3.82 27.52
C VAL A 16 -20.60 5.35 27.55
N LEU A 17 -21.74 6.01 27.25
CA LEU A 17 -21.87 7.46 27.34
C LEU A 17 -21.83 7.98 28.79
N ALA A 18 -22.30 7.19 29.77
CA ALA A 18 -22.35 7.58 31.18
C ALA A 18 -21.00 7.45 31.90
N THR A 19 -20.14 6.51 31.50
CA THR A 19 -18.81 6.31 32.11
C THR A 19 -17.74 7.19 31.46
N GLY A 20 -18.07 8.44 31.10
CA GLY A 20 -17.16 9.40 30.46
C GLY A 20 -15.84 9.57 31.21
N THR A 21 -14.87 8.73 30.87
CA THR A 21 -13.45 8.90 31.15
C THR A 21 -12.70 8.53 29.87
N ILE A 22 -12.80 9.41 28.88
CA ILE A 22 -11.77 9.50 27.85
C ILE A 22 -10.71 10.43 28.42
N GLU A 23 -9.63 9.88 28.98
CA GLU A 23 -8.38 10.61 29.09
C GLU A 23 -7.92 10.92 27.66
N SER A 24 -8.16 12.15 27.21
CA SER A 24 -7.65 12.66 25.93
C SER A 24 -7.02 14.02 26.16
N GLY A 25 -5.74 13.99 26.49
CA GLY A 25 -4.85 15.12 26.25
C GLY A 25 -4.48 15.18 24.79
N MET A 26 -5.36 15.73 23.93
CA MET A 26 -4.99 16.38 22.68
C MET A 26 -6.18 17.18 22.14
N ARG A 27 -5.91 18.44 21.79
CA ARG A 27 -6.91 19.47 21.50
C ARG A 27 -7.35 19.37 20.03
N PRO A 28 -8.66 19.38 19.72
CA PRO A 28 -9.13 19.41 18.33
C PRO A 28 -8.85 20.78 17.66
N PRO A 29 -8.79 20.83 16.32
CA PRO A 29 -8.51 22.04 15.54
C PRO A 29 -9.56 23.13 15.75
N SER A 30 -9.12 24.39 15.61
CA SER A 30 -9.78 25.62 16.06
C SER A 30 -11.13 25.98 15.42
N ASP A 31 -11.55 25.31 14.35
CA ASP A 31 -12.62 25.77 13.45
C ASP A 31 -13.87 24.89 13.45
N MET A 32 -14.40 24.56 14.63
CA MET A 32 -15.74 23.96 14.76
C MET A 32 -16.56 24.66 15.83
N LYS A 33 -16.94 25.92 15.60
CA LYS A 33 -17.80 26.66 16.54
C LYS A 33 -19.31 26.50 16.29
N ASN A 34 -19.75 25.98 15.14
CA ASN A 34 -21.17 25.93 14.76
C ASN A 34 -21.67 24.57 14.21
N ALA A 35 -20.94 23.47 14.43
CA ALA A 35 -21.42 22.15 14.03
C ALA A 35 -22.37 21.56 15.10
N GLY A 36 -23.50 20.97 14.69
CA GLY A 36 -24.44 20.34 15.61
C GLY A 36 -23.81 19.15 16.34
N ILE A 37 -24.37 18.73 17.49
CA ILE A 37 -23.90 17.55 18.23
C ILE A 37 -23.79 16.31 17.33
N VAL A 38 -24.70 16.16 16.38
CA VAL A 38 -24.69 15.05 15.41
C VAL A 38 -23.52 15.18 14.42
N ASP A 39 -23.19 16.39 13.95
CA ASP A 39 -22.03 16.61 13.07
C ASP A 39 -20.71 16.36 13.79
N ARG A 40 -20.65 16.65 15.09
CA ARG A 40 -19.50 16.34 15.94
C ARG A 40 -19.35 14.85 16.16
N ILE A 41 -20.44 14.13 16.40
CA ILE A 41 -20.44 12.66 16.53
C ILE A 41 -20.10 11.98 15.20
N ILE A 42 -20.57 12.50 14.06
CA ILE A 42 -20.19 12.00 12.74
C ILE A 42 -18.70 12.25 12.49
N ALA A 43 -18.17 13.43 12.80
CA ALA A 43 -16.73 13.70 12.71
C ALA A 43 -15.92 12.79 13.65
N GLU A 44 -16.47 12.44 14.81
CA GLU A 44 -15.87 11.54 15.78
C GLU A 44 -15.85 10.07 15.28
N LEU A 45 -16.98 9.54 14.86
CA LEU A 45 -17.05 8.17 14.29
C LEU A 45 -16.27 8.05 12.98
N ASN A 46 -16.17 9.14 12.22
CA ASN A 46 -15.39 9.17 10.99
C ASN A 46 -13.88 9.11 11.29
N TRP A 47 -13.35 9.49 12.48
CA TRP A 47 -11.93 9.26 12.80
C TRP A 47 -11.64 7.85 13.30
N GLU A 48 -12.62 7.13 13.85
CA GLU A 48 -12.45 5.70 14.18
C GLU A 48 -12.51 4.84 12.91
N ILE A 49 -13.36 5.19 11.94
CA ILE A 49 -13.43 4.51 10.64
C ILE A 49 -12.26 4.94 9.72
N ASN A 50 -11.85 6.22 9.76
CA ASN A 50 -10.62 6.72 9.14
C ASN A 50 -9.38 6.56 10.05
N GLY A 51 -9.45 5.75 11.11
CA GLY A 51 -8.28 5.32 11.88
C GLY A 51 -7.32 4.46 11.05
N LEU A 52 -7.80 3.98 9.89
CA LEU A 52 -7.01 3.45 8.78
C LEU A 52 -6.19 4.50 8.03
N THR A 53 -6.44 5.80 8.25
CA THR A 53 -5.63 6.92 7.76
C THR A 53 -5.03 7.70 8.93
N ARG A 54 -4.30 7.02 9.82
CA ARG A 54 -3.12 7.70 10.39
C ARG A 54 -2.31 8.23 9.21
N PRO A 55 -1.62 9.39 9.30
CA PRO A 55 -0.64 9.72 8.27
C PRO A 55 0.27 8.50 8.15
N PHE A 56 0.27 7.81 7.02
CA PHE A 56 0.89 6.49 6.92
C PHE A 56 2.39 6.54 7.21
N ALA A 57 2.99 7.72 6.97
CA ALA A 57 4.34 8.08 7.42
C ALA A 57 4.53 7.99 8.95
N THR A 58 3.49 8.20 9.76
CA THR A 58 3.51 8.02 11.21
C THR A 58 3.50 6.55 11.61
N ALA A 59 2.98 5.62 10.78
CA ALA A 59 3.04 4.19 11.07
C ALA A 59 4.47 3.65 10.94
N CYS A 60 5.19 4.06 9.89
CA CYS A 60 6.58 3.68 9.69
C CYS A 60 7.58 4.39 10.61
N ASN A 61 7.15 5.49 11.25
CA ASN A 61 7.95 6.23 12.24
C ASN A 61 7.37 6.11 13.67
N SER A 62 6.45 5.17 13.94
CA SER A 62 5.78 5.08 15.24
C SER A 62 6.65 4.37 16.27
N PRO A 63 6.74 4.87 17.52
CA PRO A 63 7.36 4.14 18.64
C PRO A 63 6.67 2.79 18.93
N VAL A 64 5.44 2.57 18.46
CA VAL A 64 4.70 1.30 18.62
C VAL A 64 5.24 0.21 17.68
N PHE A 65 5.79 0.58 16.52
CA PHE A 65 6.58 -0.33 15.67
C PHE A 65 8.02 -0.44 16.22
N SER A 66 8.56 0.61 16.86
CA SER A 66 9.79 0.50 17.68
C SER A 66 9.69 -0.48 18.86
N GLY A 67 8.54 -1.09 19.14
CA GLY A 67 8.43 -2.19 20.12
C GLY A 67 9.07 -3.52 19.68
N TYR A 68 9.36 -3.71 18.39
CA TYR A 68 10.18 -4.84 17.91
C TYR A 68 11.69 -4.50 17.82
N GLU A 69 12.10 -3.33 18.35
CA GLU A 69 13.49 -2.85 18.46
C GLU A 69 14.35 -3.66 19.46
N LEU A 70 13.85 -4.81 19.95
CA LEU A 70 14.62 -5.76 20.74
C LEU A 70 15.26 -6.90 19.94
N LEU A 71 15.13 -6.94 18.60
CA LEU A 71 15.79 -7.98 17.81
C LEU A 71 16.74 -7.53 16.70
N MET A 72 16.79 -6.26 16.31
CA MET A 72 17.78 -5.81 15.32
C MET A 72 18.46 -4.50 15.71
N SER A 73 19.57 -4.70 16.41
CA SER A 73 20.66 -3.74 16.65
C SER A 73 21.21 -3.21 15.33
N SER A 74 21.03 -1.92 15.06
CA SER A 74 22.07 -0.95 14.64
C SER A 74 21.41 0.20 13.85
N GLY A 75 21.83 1.44 14.11
CA GLY A 75 21.27 2.63 13.49
C GLY A 75 21.48 2.72 11.97
N GLU A 76 20.64 2.04 11.20
CA GLU A 76 20.46 2.18 9.73
C GLU A 76 19.00 2.56 9.41
N SER A 77 18.54 3.71 9.91
CA SER A 77 17.12 4.10 9.84
C SER A 77 16.53 4.27 8.42
N SER A 78 17.33 4.45 7.36
CA SER A 78 16.79 4.70 6.01
C SER A 78 16.47 3.42 5.22
N LYS A 79 17.20 2.33 5.44
CA LYS A 79 16.95 1.07 4.70
C LYS A 79 15.64 0.42 5.11
N ASP A 80 15.31 0.48 6.40
CA ASP A 80 14.09 -0.10 6.94
C ASP A 80 12.87 0.79 6.68
N LEU A 81 13.07 2.13 6.67
CA LEU A 81 11.99 3.08 6.41
C LEU A 81 11.43 2.97 4.99
N ASP A 82 12.30 2.96 3.97
CA ASP A 82 11.86 2.83 2.57
C ASP A 82 11.06 1.54 2.31
N HIS A 83 11.50 0.42 2.90
CA HIS A 83 10.78 -0.85 2.77
C HIS A 83 9.47 -0.85 3.55
N CYS A 84 9.41 -0.16 4.70
CA CYS A 84 8.15 0.04 5.41
C CYS A 84 7.16 0.85 4.58
N ILE A 85 7.58 2.00 4.05
CA ILE A 85 6.73 2.87 3.21
C ILE A 85 6.26 2.07 1.98
N GLN A 86 7.17 1.35 1.32
CA GLN A 86 6.83 0.46 0.22
C GLN A 86 5.74 -0.55 0.61
N PHE A 87 5.92 -1.27 1.72
CA PHE A 87 4.97 -2.28 2.16
C PHE A 87 3.58 -1.67 2.39
N VAL A 88 3.51 -0.54 3.09
CA VAL A 88 2.26 0.16 3.38
C VAL A 88 1.59 0.64 2.09
N ALA A 89 2.35 1.27 1.19
CA ALA A 89 1.87 1.76 -0.10
C ALA A 89 1.28 0.62 -0.96
N VAL A 90 1.96 -0.53 -1.00
CA VAL A 90 1.49 -1.72 -1.73
C VAL A 90 0.23 -2.30 -1.10
N GLN A 91 0.15 -2.31 0.23
CA GLN A 91 -1.04 -2.81 0.93
C GLN A 91 -2.26 -1.91 0.70
N ALA A 92 -2.08 -0.59 0.77
CA ALA A 92 -3.10 0.39 0.44
C ALA A 92 -3.42 0.46 -1.06
N GLY A 93 -2.47 0.08 -1.92
CA GLY A 93 -2.56 0.31 -3.36
C GLY A 93 -2.47 1.78 -3.73
N ASP A 94 -1.78 2.60 -2.93
CA ASP A 94 -1.68 4.04 -3.11
C ASP A 94 -0.31 4.41 -3.70
N THR A 95 -0.28 4.82 -4.96
CA THR A 95 0.97 5.14 -5.67
C THR A 95 1.58 6.46 -5.22
N ALA A 96 0.78 7.37 -4.63
CA ALA A 96 1.29 8.63 -4.10
C ALA A 96 2.30 8.40 -2.97
N GLN A 97 2.14 7.32 -2.20
CA GLN A 97 3.05 6.98 -1.11
C GLN A 97 4.42 6.51 -1.60
N CYS A 98 4.51 5.96 -2.82
CA CYS A 98 5.79 5.57 -3.40
C CYS A 98 6.71 6.79 -3.64
N GLU A 99 6.17 8.00 -3.74
CA GLU A 99 6.96 9.23 -3.89
C GLU A 99 7.79 9.56 -2.65
N GLY A 100 7.36 9.09 -1.47
CA GLY A 100 8.07 9.28 -0.20
C GLY A 100 9.24 8.33 0.03
N ILE A 101 9.55 7.46 -0.94
CA ILE A 101 10.68 6.51 -0.87
C ILE A 101 11.91 7.15 -1.51
N GLU A 102 13.02 7.18 -0.78
CA GLU A 102 14.23 7.88 -1.23
C GLU A 102 15.05 7.05 -2.22
N ARG A 103 15.24 5.75 -1.92
CA ARG A 103 16.07 4.88 -2.77
C ARG A 103 15.35 4.45 -4.04
N GLY A 104 16.11 4.41 -5.14
CA GLY A 104 15.61 4.05 -6.48
C GLY A 104 14.99 2.66 -6.53
N ALA A 105 15.68 1.63 -6.02
CA ALA A 105 15.18 0.26 -6.07
C ALA A 105 13.87 0.02 -5.28
N PRO A 106 13.73 0.39 -3.99
CA PRO A 106 12.46 0.26 -3.29
C PRO A 106 11.33 1.11 -3.90
N ARG A 107 11.65 2.32 -4.39
CA ARG A 107 10.67 3.22 -5.01
C ARG A 107 10.11 2.65 -6.30
N THR A 108 10.98 2.26 -7.23
CA THR A 108 10.55 1.67 -8.51
C THR A 108 9.78 0.36 -8.29
N LYS A 109 10.23 -0.48 -7.34
CA LYS A 109 9.53 -1.70 -6.96
C LYS A 109 8.15 -1.45 -6.34
N CYS A 110 7.97 -0.34 -5.59
CA CYS A 110 6.68 0.06 -5.03
C CYS A 110 5.60 0.19 -6.12
N TYR A 111 5.89 0.96 -7.17
CA TYR A 111 4.98 1.11 -8.31
C TYR A 111 4.72 -0.24 -9.01
N CYS A 112 5.76 -1.07 -9.23
CA CYS A 112 5.63 -2.38 -9.87
C CYS A 112 4.68 -3.31 -9.11
N LEU A 113 4.83 -3.39 -7.79
CA LEU A 113 3.99 -4.24 -6.95
C LEU A 113 2.54 -3.75 -6.91
N ILE A 114 2.30 -2.43 -6.88
CA ILE A 114 0.94 -1.88 -6.96
C ILE A 114 0.31 -2.16 -8.32
N ALA A 115 1.04 -1.92 -9.41
CA ALA A 115 0.61 -2.21 -10.79
C ALA A 115 0.22 -3.69 -10.92
N SER A 116 1.08 -4.59 -10.42
CA SER A 116 0.87 -6.02 -10.41
C SER A 116 -0.36 -6.41 -9.59
N LYS A 117 -0.51 -5.88 -8.38
CA LYS A 117 -1.64 -6.16 -7.48
C LYS A 117 -2.98 -5.67 -8.05
N LYS A 118 -2.98 -4.52 -8.72
CA LYS A 118 -4.18 -3.95 -9.38
C LYS A 118 -4.42 -4.49 -10.79
N ASN A 119 -3.48 -5.26 -11.33
CA ASN A 119 -3.45 -5.66 -12.73
C ASN A 119 -3.59 -4.45 -13.70
N ASP A 120 -2.97 -3.33 -13.35
CA ASP A 120 -3.08 -2.07 -14.10
C ASP A 120 -1.72 -1.66 -14.66
N PRO A 121 -1.46 -1.88 -15.96
CA PRO A 121 -0.19 -1.52 -16.59
C PRO A 121 0.03 -0.01 -16.68
N ALA A 122 -1.00 0.84 -16.58
CA ALA A 122 -0.83 2.29 -16.64
C ALA A 122 -0.06 2.83 -15.43
N ILE A 123 -0.08 2.11 -14.29
CA ILE A 123 0.73 2.46 -13.12
C ILE A 123 2.23 2.35 -13.42
N CYS A 124 2.64 1.47 -14.35
CA CYS A 124 4.04 1.35 -14.76
C CYS A 124 4.58 2.61 -15.45
N ASP A 125 3.73 3.49 -15.95
CA ASP A 125 4.14 4.79 -16.50
C ASP A 125 4.66 5.75 -15.42
N GLN A 126 4.35 5.48 -14.14
CA GLN A 126 4.80 6.27 -12.98
C GLN A 126 6.18 5.81 -12.46
N VAL A 127 6.76 4.73 -13.00
CA VAL A 127 8.08 4.25 -12.61
C VAL A 127 9.13 5.27 -13.06
N PRO A 128 9.84 5.94 -12.13
CA PRO A 128 10.83 6.95 -12.51
C PRO A 128 12.06 6.31 -13.15
N ALA A 129 12.63 6.98 -14.15
CA ALA A 129 13.98 6.67 -14.61
C ALA A 129 14.98 7.02 -13.51
N THR A 130 15.94 6.12 -13.27
CA THR A 130 16.96 6.28 -12.24
C THR A 130 18.25 5.58 -12.67
N ASP A 131 19.39 6.11 -12.21
CA ASP A 131 20.72 5.54 -12.44
C ASP A 131 21.06 4.41 -11.46
N ASP A 132 20.15 4.11 -10.51
CA ASP A 132 20.28 2.99 -9.59
C ASP A 132 20.22 1.66 -10.36
N MET A 133 21.36 0.97 -10.43
CA MET A 133 21.49 -0.31 -11.16
C MET A 133 20.60 -1.42 -10.59
N GLN A 134 20.12 -1.27 -9.36
CA GLN A 134 19.21 -2.21 -8.70
C GLN A 134 17.74 -1.86 -8.93
N ALA A 135 17.44 -0.74 -9.58
CA ALA A 135 16.08 -0.30 -9.83
C ALA A 135 15.37 -1.10 -10.92
N TYR A 136 14.05 -1.09 -10.80
CA TYR A 136 13.13 -1.67 -11.76
C TYR A 136 12.85 -0.63 -12.85
N LEU A 137 12.92 -1.06 -14.11
CA LEU A 137 12.53 -0.26 -15.25
C LEU A 137 11.03 -0.45 -15.53
N LYS A 138 10.46 0.46 -16.32
CA LYS A 138 9.09 0.36 -16.81
C LYS A 138 8.79 -1.01 -17.44
N ILE A 139 9.71 -1.53 -18.24
CA ILE A 139 9.55 -2.83 -18.88
C ILE A 139 9.55 -3.99 -17.88
N ASP A 140 10.26 -3.89 -16.74
CA ASP A 140 10.19 -4.90 -15.68
C ASP A 140 8.82 -4.88 -14.99
N CYS A 141 8.29 -3.68 -14.72
CA CYS A 141 6.94 -3.49 -14.18
C CYS A 141 5.88 -4.12 -15.08
N LEU A 142 5.89 -3.78 -16.37
CA LEU A 142 4.93 -4.28 -17.36
C LEU A 142 5.01 -5.80 -17.50
N TRP A 143 6.23 -6.35 -17.45
CA TRP A 143 6.44 -7.79 -17.48
C TRP A 143 5.82 -8.49 -16.28
N GLU A 144 6.04 -7.96 -15.07
CA GLU A 144 5.46 -8.52 -13.86
C GLU A 144 3.93 -8.49 -13.90
N VAL A 145 3.33 -7.37 -14.32
CA VAL A 145 1.88 -7.25 -14.51
C VAL A 145 1.37 -8.30 -15.51
N ALA A 146 2.05 -8.41 -16.66
CA ALA A 146 1.65 -9.34 -17.72
C ALA A 146 1.72 -10.79 -17.27
N ILE A 147 2.87 -11.23 -16.74
CA ILE A 147 3.07 -12.62 -16.37
C ILE A 147 2.18 -12.99 -15.18
N LYS A 148 2.18 -12.21 -14.10
CA LYS A 148 1.46 -12.59 -12.87
C LYS A 148 -0.06 -12.61 -13.02
N ASN A 149 -0.61 -11.76 -13.88
CA ASN A 149 -2.06 -11.65 -14.07
C ASN A 149 -2.54 -12.21 -15.41
N ASN A 150 -1.65 -12.87 -16.16
CA ASN A 150 -1.90 -13.29 -17.54
C ASN A 150 -2.49 -12.14 -18.40
N ASN A 151 -1.93 -10.94 -18.27
CA ASN A 151 -2.46 -9.72 -18.86
C ASN A 151 -1.81 -9.40 -20.23
N PRO A 152 -2.49 -9.67 -21.36
CA PRO A 152 -1.95 -9.39 -22.68
C PRO A 152 -1.75 -7.90 -22.98
N ALA A 153 -2.56 -7.01 -22.39
CA ALA A 153 -2.46 -5.57 -22.60
C ALA A 153 -1.16 -5.01 -22.01
N ALA A 154 -0.69 -5.58 -20.89
CA ALA A 154 0.61 -5.23 -20.31
C ALA A 154 1.78 -5.61 -21.24
N CYS A 155 1.71 -6.74 -21.96
CA CYS A 155 2.68 -7.06 -23.00
C CYS A 155 2.64 -6.04 -24.15
N ASP A 156 1.45 -5.55 -24.55
CA ASP A 156 1.33 -4.57 -25.64
C ASP A 156 1.90 -3.21 -25.24
N ALA A 157 1.73 -2.80 -23.99
CA ALA A 157 2.26 -1.56 -23.43
C ALA A 157 3.79 -1.49 -23.42
N MET A 158 4.50 -2.62 -23.59
CA MET A 158 5.96 -2.64 -23.76
C MET A 158 6.41 -2.03 -25.09
N GLY A 159 5.51 -1.92 -26.07
CA GLY A 159 5.83 -1.38 -27.40
C GLY A 159 6.96 -2.16 -28.08
N ASN A 160 8.00 -1.42 -28.50
CA ASN A 160 9.20 -1.96 -29.16
C ASN A 160 10.40 -2.03 -28.21
N GLU A 161 10.22 -1.74 -26.92
CA GLU A 161 11.29 -1.83 -25.94
C GLU A 161 11.69 -3.29 -25.74
N LYS A 162 13.00 -3.52 -25.57
CA LYS A 162 13.55 -4.82 -25.24
C LYS A 162 14.74 -4.67 -24.31
N ILE A 163 14.78 -5.50 -23.27
CA ILE A 163 15.92 -5.61 -22.38
C ILE A 163 16.26 -7.07 -22.17
N SER A 164 17.48 -7.35 -21.73
CA SER A 164 17.89 -8.69 -21.31
C SER A 164 18.33 -8.64 -19.86
N ARG A 165 17.64 -9.40 -19.00
CA ARG A 165 18.05 -9.60 -17.61
C ARG A 165 18.73 -10.96 -17.49
N MET A 166 19.85 -10.99 -16.76
CA MET A 166 20.47 -12.26 -16.38
C MET A 166 19.40 -13.12 -15.68
N PHE A 167 19.22 -14.37 -16.10
CA PHE A 167 18.21 -15.35 -15.63
C PHE A 167 16.77 -15.23 -16.17
N ILE A 168 16.28 -14.06 -16.59
CA ILE A 168 14.94 -13.95 -17.21
C ILE A 168 15.04 -14.14 -18.73
N GLY A 169 16.18 -13.75 -19.32
CA GLY A 169 16.38 -13.72 -20.76
C GLY A 169 15.87 -12.41 -21.37
N GLU A 170 15.51 -12.44 -22.65
CA GLU A 170 14.94 -11.28 -23.33
C GLU A 170 13.52 -11.01 -22.84
N MET A 171 13.31 -9.78 -22.37
CA MET A 171 12.01 -9.20 -22.06
C MET A 171 11.64 -8.26 -23.19
N SER A 172 10.70 -8.70 -24.03
CA SER A 172 10.13 -7.93 -25.13
C SER A 172 8.64 -8.26 -25.24
N ARG A 173 7.89 -7.42 -25.97
CA ARG A 173 6.47 -7.68 -26.25
C ARG A 173 6.25 -9.09 -26.81
N GLN A 174 7.12 -9.53 -27.72
CA GLN A 174 7.00 -10.84 -28.36
C GLN A 174 7.26 -11.98 -27.35
N THR A 175 8.34 -11.91 -26.58
CA THR A 175 8.63 -12.96 -25.59
C THR A 175 7.59 -12.99 -24.47
N CYS A 176 7.05 -11.84 -24.08
CA CYS A 176 5.93 -11.72 -23.15
C CYS A 176 4.70 -12.49 -23.66
N ARG A 177 4.27 -12.20 -24.89
CA ARG A 177 3.12 -12.89 -25.53
C ARG A 177 3.33 -14.39 -25.66
N GLN A 178 4.55 -14.82 -26.00
CA GLN A 178 4.88 -16.24 -26.09
C GLN A 178 4.76 -16.93 -24.72
N ARG A 179 5.19 -16.28 -23.62
CA ARG A 179 5.05 -16.82 -22.26
C ARG A 179 3.61 -16.91 -21.77
N LEU A 180 2.77 -15.94 -22.16
CA LEU A 180 1.34 -16.03 -21.87
C LEU A 180 0.70 -17.21 -22.62
N ALA A 181 1.08 -17.40 -23.89
CA ALA A 181 0.58 -18.51 -24.69
C ALA A 181 1.03 -19.89 -24.19
N SER A 182 2.21 -19.99 -23.56
CA SER A 182 2.72 -21.23 -22.96
C SER A 182 2.16 -21.53 -21.57
N GLY A 183 1.26 -20.70 -21.04
CA GLY A 183 0.64 -20.91 -19.72
C GLY A 183 1.57 -20.67 -18.53
N GLN A 184 2.74 -20.03 -18.74
CA GLN A 184 3.70 -19.74 -17.68
C GLN A 184 3.30 -18.56 -16.77
N GLY A 185 2.06 -18.07 -16.87
CA GLY A 185 1.53 -16.92 -16.14
C GLY A 185 0.87 -17.21 -14.79
N VAL A 186 0.81 -18.47 -14.34
CA VAL A 186 0.13 -18.81 -13.07
C VAL A 186 1.16 -19.20 -12.03
N GLY A 187 1.62 -18.20 -11.28
CA GLY A 187 2.22 -18.41 -9.96
C GLY A 187 1.12 -18.78 -8.98
N GLU A 188 0.68 -20.03 -9.03
CA GLU A 188 -0.12 -20.67 -8.00
C GLU A 188 0.72 -20.72 -6.71
N SER A 189 0.56 -19.69 -5.87
CA SER A 189 1.05 -19.70 -4.48
C SER A 189 -0.01 -20.38 -3.63
N THR A 190 -0.08 -21.71 -3.70
CA THR A 190 -0.83 -22.54 -2.76
C THR A 190 0.17 -23.21 -1.83
N LEU A 191 0.53 -22.52 -0.74
CA LEU A 191 1.12 -23.09 0.48
C LEU A 191 0.67 -22.28 1.69
#